data_AF-A0A948J7U7-F1
#
_entry.id   AF-A0A948J7U7-F1
#
_cell.length_a   1.000
_cell.length_b   1.000
_cell.length_c   1.000
_cell.angle_alpha   90.00
_cell.angle_beta   90.00
_cell.angle_gamma   90.00
#
_symmetry.space_group_name_H-M   'P 1'
#
loop_
_entity.id
_entity.type
_entity.pdbx_description
1 polymer ?
#
loop_
_entity_poly.entity_id
_entity_poly.type
_entity_poly.pdbx_seq_one_letter_code
_entity_poly.pdbx_strand_id
1 'polypeptide(L)'
;MDGFDFFVNNFIEKEHRERWRFFKKKGWERVRKNLGQLENQLDQNKTMLVQKNALDFAEKKIKELKLAPGKFIDFRGGESVLIDNNLEKISSNSILVFESDKTAIYFHDEGWIYFCR
;
A
#
# COMPACT_ATOMS: atom_id res chain seq x y z
N MET A 1 14.89 4.16 2.57
CA MET A 1 13.73 5.09 2.66
C MET A 1 12.68 4.38 3.50
N ASP A 2 11.78 5.09 4.17
CA ASP A 2 10.63 4.44 4.82
C ASP A 2 9.68 3.91 3.74
N GLY A 3 9.04 2.76 3.95
CA GLY A 3 8.16 2.14 2.94
C GLY A 3 6.97 3.03 2.60
N PHE A 4 6.46 3.77 3.59
CA PHE A 4 5.39 4.74 3.34
C PHE A 4 5.86 5.94 2.51
N ASP A 5 7.07 6.45 2.74
CA ASP A 5 7.62 7.53 1.90
C ASP A 5 7.86 7.03 0.47
N PHE A 6 8.29 5.77 0.32
CA PHE A 6 8.37 5.12 -0.98
C PHE A 6 7.02 5.11 -1.68
N PHE A 7 5.98 4.64 -1.00
CA PHE A 7 4.65 4.59 -1.55
C PHE A 7 4.16 5.98 -2.01
N VAL A 8 4.26 6.98 -1.14
CA VAL A 8 3.83 8.37 -1.44
C VAL A 8 4.61 8.97 -2.61
N ASN A 9 5.92 8.73 -2.69
CA ASN A 9 6.73 9.31 -3.75
C ASN A 9 6.47 8.71 -5.14
N ASN A 10 6.03 7.45 -5.19
CA ASN A 10 5.91 6.72 -6.44
C ASN A 10 4.47 6.64 -6.95
N PHE A 11 3.50 6.42 -6.05
CA PHE A 11 2.12 6.03 -6.41
C PHE A 11 1.04 7.03 -6.00
N ILE A 12 1.41 8.10 -5.29
CA ILE A 12 0.50 9.21 -5.02
C ILE A 12 0.76 10.34 -6.01
N GLU A 13 -0.31 10.97 -6.47
CA GLU A 13 -0.26 12.14 -7.36
C GLU A 13 0.54 13.28 -6.72
N LYS A 14 1.31 13.99 -7.54
CA LYS A 14 2.32 14.95 -7.06
C LYS A 14 1.74 16.01 -6.11
N GLU A 15 0.54 16.49 -6.40
CA GLU A 15 -0.18 17.50 -5.63
C GLU A 15 -0.66 17.03 -4.25
N HIS A 16 -0.77 15.72 -4.02
CA HIS A 16 -1.23 15.15 -2.76
C HIS A 16 -0.09 14.70 -1.84
N ARG A 17 1.14 14.59 -2.34
CA ARG A 17 2.28 14.04 -1.57
C ARG A 17 2.60 14.82 -0.30
N GLU A 18 2.54 16.16 -0.35
CA GLU A 18 2.84 16.99 0.82
C GLU A 18 1.84 16.76 1.95
N ARG A 19 0.56 16.56 1.61
CA ARG A 19 -0.49 16.25 2.58
C ARG A 19 -0.22 14.94 3.31
N TRP A 20 0.21 13.90 2.60
CA TRP A 20 0.56 12.62 3.21
C TRP A 20 1.81 12.69 4.08
N ARG A 21 2.84 13.44 3.65
CA ARG A 21 4.02 13.71 4.48
C ARG A 21 3.66 14.47 5.75
N PHE A 22 2.73 15.43 5.66
CA PHE A 22 2.19 16.11 6.82
C PHE A 22 1.48 15.15 7.78
N PHE A 23 0.64 14.24 7.27
CA PHE A 23 -0.01 13.23 8.10
C PHE A 23 0.99 12.34 8.81
N LYS A 24 2.01 11.84 8.10
CA LYS A 24 3.09 11.07 8.70
C LYS A 24 3.82 11.83 9.80
N LYS A 25 4.14 13.12 9.57
CA LYS A 25 4.79 14.00 10.56
C LYS A 25 3.93 14.20 11.83
N LYS A 26 2.61 14.12 11.70
CA LYS A 26 1.66 14.17 12.83
C LYS A 26 1.46 12.81 13.52
N GLY A 27 2.07 11.75 13.01
CA GLY A 27 2.05 10.40 13.58
C GLY A 27 1.17 9.42 12.80
N TRP A 28 1.41 8.13 13.04
CA TRP A 28 0.72 7.04 12.35
C TRP A 28 -0.79 7.07 12.53
N GLU A 29 -1.30 7.47 13.69
CA GLU A 29 -2.73 7.63 13.90
C GLU A 29 -3.39 8.57 12.87
N ARG A 30 -2.69 9.65 12.50
CA ARG A 30 -3.19 10.59 11.49
C ARG A 30 -3.17 9.99 10.09
N VAL A 31 -2.14 9.24 9.73
CA VAL A 31 -2.08 8.50 8.45
C VAL A 31 -3.27 7.55 8.36
N ARG A 32 -3.46 6.72 9.40
CA ARG A 32 -4.52 5.70 9.48
C ARG A 32 -5.92 6.27 9.32
N LYS A 33 -6.22 7.38 9.99
CA LYS A 33 -7.51 8.09 9.86
C LYS A 33 -7.81 8.59 8.45
N ASN A 34 -6.79 8.71 7.59
CA ASN A 34 -6.94 9.21 6.24
C ASN A 34 -6.70 8.15 5.16
N LEU A 35 -6.29 6.91 5.51
CA LEU A 35 -6.01 5.85 4.51
C LEU A 35 -7.22 5.55 3.60
N GLY A 36 -8.45 5.62 4.10
CA GLY A 36 -9.64 5.48 3.24
C GLY A 36 -9.78 6.56 2.15
N GLN A 37 -9.07 7.68 2.24
CA GLN A 37 -9.07 8.72 1.20
C GLN A 37 -8.01 8.48 0.11
N LEU A 38 -7.19 7.45 0.27
CA LEU A 38 -5.99 7.23 -0.52
C LEU A 38 -6.32 6.88 -1.97
N GLU A 39 -7.40 6.13 -2.22
CA GLU A 39 -7.85 5.76 -3.57
C GLU A 39 -8.03 6.96 -4.51
N ASN A 40 -8.57 8.06 -4.00
CA ASN A 40 -8.85 9.27 -4.77
C ASN A 40 -7.59 10.13 -5.03
N GLN A 41 -6.43 9.68 -4.56
CA GLN A 41 -5.16 10.41 -4.62
C GLN A 41 -4.04 9.56 -5.24
N LEU A 42 -4.38 8.36 -5.69
CA LEU A 42 -3.47 7.46 -6.39
C LEU A 42 -3.21 7.97 -7.82
N ASP A 43 -1.97 7.85 -8.26
CA ASP A 43 -1.55 8.13 -9.62
C ASP A 43 -2.13 7.07 -10.56
N GLN A 44 -3.22 7.41 -11.25
CA GLN A 44 -3.98 6.50 -12.11
C GLN A 44 -3.13 5.87 -13.23
N ASN A 45 -2.02 6.48 -13.63
CA ASN A 45 -1.12 5.92 -14.65
C ASN A 45 -0.24 4.79 -14.11
N LYS A 46 -0.16 4.64 -12.79
CA LYS A 46 0.67 3.65 -12.09
C LYS A 46 -0.12 2.70 -11.22
N THR A 47 -1.43 2.84 -11.17
CA THR A 47 -2.28 2.04 -10.30
C THR A 47 -3.40 1.39 -11.08
N MET A 48 -3.67 0.13 -10.76
CA MET A 48 -4.74 -0.65 -11.35
C MET A 48 -5.66 -1.15 -10.24
N LEU A 49 -6.94 -0.82 -10.33
CA LEU A 49 -7.98 -1.34 -9.44
C LEU A 49 -8.30 -2.79 -9.81
N VAL A 50 -8.31 -3.66 -8.79
CA VAL A 50 -8.71 -5.07 -8.91
C VAL A 50 -9.80 -5.37 -7.88
N GLN A 51 -11.04 -5.55 -8.37
CA GLN A 51 -12.21 -5.76 -7.51
C GLN A 51 -12.58 -7.22 -7.32
N LYS A 52 -12.37 -8.07 -8.34
CA LYS A 52 -12.73 -9.50 -8.29
C LYS A 52 -11.48 -10.33 -8.03
N ASN A 53 -11.59 -11.29 -7.11
CA ASN A 53 -10.50 -12.18 -6.70
C ASN A 53 -9.22 -11.38 -6.35
N ALA A 54 -9.40 -10.27 -5.64
CA ALA A 54 -8.35 -9.29 -5.39
C ALA A 54 -7.17 -9.91 -4.62
N LEU A 55 -7.46 -10.72 -3.59
CA LEU A 55 -6.44 -11.43 -2.82
C LEU A 55 -5.71 -12.48 -3.67
N ASP A 56 -6.44 -13.32 -4.41
CA ASP A 56 -5.82 -14.29 -5.32
C ASP A 56 -4.92 -13.62 -6.35
N PHE A 57 -5.35 -12.47 -6.88
CA PHE A 57 -4.54 -11.66 -7.79
C PHE A 57 -3.27 -11.16 -7.11
N ALA A 58 -3.36 -10.63 -5.89
CA ALA A 58 -2.21 -10.19 -5.11
C ALA A 58 -1.22 -11.34 -4.87
N GLU A 59 -1.71 -12.50 -4.40
CA GLU A 59 -0.87 -13.68 -4.18
C GLU A 59 -0.17 -14.13 -5.45
N LYS A 60 -0.93 -14.21 -6.55
CA LYS A 60 -0.40 -14.62 -7.84
C LYS A 60 0.70 -13.67 -8.29
N LYS A 61 0.50 -12.35 -8.15
CA LYS A 61 1.50 -11.36 -8.54
C LYS A 61 2.74 -11.40 -7.67
N ILE A 62 2.59 -11.59 -6.36
CA ILE A 62 3.71 -11.75 -5.43
C ILE A 62 4.55 -12.97 -5.81
N LYS A 63 3.90 -14.11 -6.09
CA LYS A 63 4.57 -15.34 -6.54
C LYS A 63 5.21 -15.20 -7.92
N GLU A 64 4.49 -14.67 -8.91
CA GLU A 64 4.96 -14.47 -10.29
C GLU A 64 6.19 -13.56 -10.35
N LEU A 65 6.17 -12.45 -9.62
CA LEU A 65 7.24 -11.47 -9.61
C LEU A 65 8.37 -11.81 -8.62
N LYS A 66 8.22 -12.91 -7.85
CA LYS A 66 9.16 -13.31 -6.79
C LYS A 66 9.47 -12.15 -5.83
N LEU A 67 8.44 -11.40 -5.45
CA LEU A 67 8.60 -10.22 -4.61
C LEU A 67 9.21 -10.65 -3.26
N ALA A 68 10.31 -9.99 -2.89
CA ALA A 68 11.02 -10.18 -1.63
C ALA A 68 10.12 -9.79 -0.43
N PRO A 69 10.54 -10.06 0.83
CA PRO A 69 9.83 -9.61 2.02
C PRO A 69 9.53 -8.10 1.94
N GLY A 70 8.24 -7.77 1.86
CA GLY A 70 7.75 -6.40 1.70
C GLY A 70 7.60 -5.69 3.04
N LYS A 71 7.43 -4.37 2.98
CA LYS A 71 7.05 -3.56 4.13
C LYS A 71 5.54 -3.42 4.18
N PHE A 72 4.97 -3.81 5.31
CA PHE A 72 3.55 -3.71 5.57
C PHE A 72 3.26 -2.50 6.42
N ILE A 73 2.26 -1.73 6.01
CA ILE A 73 1.86 -0.50 6.67
C ILE A 73 0.41 -0.69 7.07
N ASP A 74 0.19 -0.88 8.37
CA ASP A 74 -1.10 -1.26 8.93
C ASP A 74 -1.69 -0.15 9.83
N PHE A 75 -3.02 -0.08 9.79
CA PHE A 75 -3.90 0.52 10.79
C PHE A 75 -3.58 0.15 12.24
N ARG A 76 -2.97 -0.99 12.55
CA ARG A 76 -2.68 -1.39 13.94
C ARG A 76 -1.25 -1.07 14.38
N GLY A 77 -0.25 -1.32 13.53
CA GLY A 77 1.17 -1.34 13.93
C GLY A 77 2.06 -0.20 13.42
N GLY A 78 1.65 0.55 12.38
CA GLY A 78 2.59 1.41 11.65
C GLY A 78 3.31 0.59 10.58
N GLU A 79 4.59 0.89 10.29
CA GLU A 79 5.41 0.09 9.38
C GLU A 79 5.98 -1.15 10.09
N SER A 80 5.72 -2.33 9.54
CA SER A 80 6.32 -3.59 9.93
C SER A 80 6.91 -4.30 8.71
N VAL A 81 7.91 -5.13 8.91
CA VAL A 81 8.44 -5.98 7.84
C VAL A 81 7.59 -7.25 7.80
N LEU A 82 6.94 -7.53 6.67
CA LEU A 82 6.34 -8.83 6.44
C LEU A 82 7.45 -9.79 6.03
N ILE A 83 7.82 -10.68 6.97
CA ILE A 83 8.84 -11.70 6.75
C ILE A 83 8.28 -12.85 5.89
N ASP A 84 6.96 -13.07 5.92
CA ASP A 84 6.26 -14.07 5.11
C ASP A 84 5.15 -13.42 4.28
N ASN A 85 5.00 -13.87 3.03
CA ASN A 85 3.96 -13.44 2.09
C ASN A 85 2.55 -13.95 2.45
N ASN A 86 2.26 -14.16 3.73
CA ASN A 86 0.95 -14.63 4.16
C ASN A 86 -0.05 -13.44 4.19
N LEU A 87 -0.88 -13.36 3.14
CA LEU A 87 -1.90 -12.32 3.01
C LEU A 87 -3.10 -12.51 3.94
N GLU A 88 -3.26 -13.66 4.61
CA GLU A 88 -4.38 -13.93 5.54
C GLU A 88 -4.38 -12.98 6.75
N LYS A 89 -3.23 -12.36 7.06
CA LYS A 89 -3.07 -11.41 8.17
C LYS A 89 -3.22 -9.95 7.76
N ILE A 90 -3.54 -9.69 6.49
CA ILE A 90 -3.65 -8.33 5.98
C ILE A 90 -4.97 -7.70 6.44
N SER A 91 -4.84 -6.56 7.10
CA SER A 91 -5.96 -5.71 7.48
C SER A 91 -6.47 -4.90 6.29
N SER A 92 -7.75 -4.55 6.35
CA SER A 92 -8.33 -3.50 5.52
C SER A 92 -7.63 -2.15 5.71
N ASN A 93 -7.62 -1.33 4.66
CA ASN A 93 -6.98 -0.01 4.63
C ASN A 93 -5.50 -0.08 5.03
N SER A 94 -4.76 -0.97 4.37
CA SER A 94 -3.34 -1.22 4.59
C SER A 94 -2.55 -1.18 3.29
N ILE A 95 -1.24 -1.00 3.38
CA ILE A 95 -0.36 -0.91 2.22
C ILE A 95 0.76 -1.93 2.36
N LEU A 96 1.01 -2.69 1.31
CA LEU A 96 2.16 -3.57 1.18
C LEU A 96 3.11 -3.01 0.13
N VAL A 97 4.36 -2.77 0.49
CA VAL A 97 5.35 -2.11 -0.35
C VAL A 97 6.53 -3.05 -0.62
N PHE A 98 6.87 -3.20 -1.89
CA PHE A 98 8.04 -3.95 -2.37
C PHE A 98 8.99 -2.96 -3.06
N GLU A 99 9.88 -2.34 -2.27
CA GLU A 99 10.76 -1.26 -2.75
C GLU A 99 11.70 -1.71 -3.89
N SER A 100 12.23 -2.94 -3.81
CA SER A 100 13.11 -3.53 -4.83
C SER A 100 12.49 -3.58 -6.21
N ASP A 101 11.21 -3.91 -6.25
CA ASP A 101 10.45 -4.16 -7.47
C ASP A 101 9.61 -2.96 -7.90
N LYS A 102 9.75 -1.85 -7.16
CA LYS A 102 8.94 -0.64 -7.29
C LYS A 102 7.44 -0.95 -7.42
N THR A 103 6.96 -1.84 -6.56
CA THR A 103 5.58 -2.31 -6.58
C THR A 103 4.96 -2.08 -5.21
N ALA A 104 3.66 -1.76 -5.18
CA ALA A 104 2.90 -1.75 -3.94
C ALA A 104 1.48 -2.26 -4.15
N ILE A 105 0.84 -2.68 -3.06
CA ILE A 105 -0.56 -3.11 -3.04
C ILE A 105 -1.25 -2.33 -1.93
N TYR A 106 -2.27 -1.56 -2.28
CA TYR A 106 -3.17 -0.95 -1.30
C TYR A 106 -4.43 -1.82 -1.17
N PHE A 107 -4.72 -2.24 0.05
CA PHE A 107 -5.88 -3.06 0.39
C PHE A 107 -6.98 -2.18 0.95
N HIS A 108 -8.14 -2.17 0.29
CA HIS A 108 -9.29 -1.38 0.70
C HIS A 108 -10.19 -2.16 1.67
N ASP A 109 -11.01 -1.46 2.44
CA ASP A 109 -11.99 -2.09 3.34
C ASP A 109 -13.14 -2.80 2.64
N GLU A 110 -13.51 -2.34 1.45
CA GLU A 110 -14.49 -3.03 0.58
C GLU A 110 -13.97 -4.34 -0.06
N GLY A 111 -12.72 -4.72 0.21
CA GLY A 111 -12.15 -6.00 -0.24
C GLY A 111 -11.55 -5.99 -1.64
N TRP A 112 -11.51 -4.84 -2.31
CA TRP A 112 -10.70 -4.64 -3.52
C TRP A 112 -9.28 -4.17 -3.20
N ILE A 113 -8.40 -4.22 -4.19
CA ILE A 113 -7.04 -3.71 -4.09
C ILE A 113 -6.71 -2.74 -5.21
N TYR A 114 -5.75 -1.84 -4.94
CA TYR A 114 -5.02 -1.14 -5.98
C TYR A 114 -3.61 -1.73 -6.09
N PHE A 115 -3.33 -2.35 -7.23
CA PHE A 115 -1.98 -2.82 -7.58
C PHE A 115 -1.21 -1.68 -8.23
N CYS A 116 -0.09 -1.29 -7.62
CA CYS A 116 0.69 -0.12 -7.99
C CYS A 116 2.05 -0.53 -8.56
N ARG A 117 2.41 -0.05 -9.75
CA ARG A 117 3.69 -0.37 -10.42
C ARG A 117 4.17 0.75 -11.34
#